data_AF-A0A6J3EHZ3-F1
#
_entry.id   AF-A0A6J3EHZ3-F1
#
_cell.length_a   1.000
_cell.length_b   1.000
_cell.length_c   1.000
_cell.angle_alpha   90.00
_cell.angle_beta   90.00
_cell.angle_gamma   90.00
#
_symmetry.space_group_name_H-M   'P 1'
#
loop_
_entity.id
_entity.type
_entity.pdbx_description
1 polymer ?
#
loop_
_entity_poly.entity_id
_entity_poly.type
_entity_poly.pdbx_seq_one_letter_code
_entity_poly.pdbx_strand_id
1 'polypeptide(L)'
;MLIDTEGIAISPVCLPKVPVSFDFITPVLEATHYVFIVGGIRNSVCSPYQSPDSSSCSGALMEEQQKAGVYSSLVPTENFEVISPPNVLGVVGLDTVLPCNVTSMKPLYDIEVQWKKITDGRIEDVYIWRNTVNKPGQKYVGRTELLKDGLAAGNVSLTLKNVLPADEGTYSCIVNSKDWSADTTTVLSIAGTNEVFFEILGPRGQGIELACRSHGWFPKPTVEWVVRNKQMLSPDTEIHQDSKELFSVLSRVTITGQEVEEVTCQIQNNMAQAEKTTVRLSNYDSLQARYDTINRELEFRRARSYMVPITLDVARKHPELALSPDKRTVHHEPSDQGSIIKCQLPIVVGREGFALGRHYWEVQVWDGLDWEVGVLTETVRDTLIGESWQELPKHGVWSLRREKGKFWPEEANNVMHQNTAPLAAVGLDLDLEQNTLSFYNAGVSGRILEVSIEPSMKLYPFLKPGLGKVGEKGKPLSINHNTGWDYPQKMQHDMRNYPTELKFSWRRLVESFAKLRNLIAKGSLAIDKPVS
;
A
#
# COMPACT_ATOMS: atom_id res chain seq x y z
N MET A 1 -39.86 39.13 -28.16
CA MET A 1 -39.50 40.56 -28.09
C MET A 1 -38.09 40.65 -28.65
N LEU A 2 -37.86 41.47 -29.67
CA LEU A 2 -36.54 41.59 -30.33
C LEU A 2 -35.58 42.40 -29.45
N ILE A 3 -34.28 42.12 -29.56
CA ILE A 3 -33.22 43.05 -30.02
C ILE A 3 -31.87 42.32 -29.93
N ASP A 4 -31.15 42.25 -31.06
CA ASP A 4 -29.72 41.93 -31.12
C ASP A 4 -28.88 43.16 -30.79
N THR A 5 -27.66 42.95 -30.31
CA THR A 5 -26.52 43.75 -30.76
C THR A 5 -25.20 42.98 -30.72
N GLU A 6 -24.43 43.16 -31.79
CA GLU A 6 -23.05 42.71 -32.01
C GLU A 6 -22.11 43.28 -30.90
N GLY A 7 -20.92 42.75 -30.59
CA GLY A 7 -19.99 41.86 -31.31
C GLY A 7 -18.59 42.48 -31.25
N ILE A 8 -17.51 41.67 -31.27
CA ILE A 8 -16.11 42.00 -31.66
C ILE A 8 -15.24 40.75 -31.44
N ALA A 9 -14.39 40.42 -32.39
CA ALA A 9 -13.37 39.38 -32.30
C ALA A 9 -12.02 39.92 -32.78
N ILE A 10 -10.94 39.72 -32.01
CA ILE A 10 -9.56 39.95 -32.47
C ILE A 10 -8.63 38.85 -31.96
N SER A 11 -7.72 38.42 -32.84
CA SER A 11 -6.72 37.34 -32.70
C SER A 11 -5.53 37.71 -31.78
N PRO A 12 -4.80 36.75 -31.19
CA PRO A 12 -3.57 37.04 -30.44
C PRO A 12 -2.35 37.33 -31.34
N VAL A 13 -1.54 38.30 -30.95
CA VAL A 13 -0.18 38.57 -31.48
C VAL A 13 0.80 38.69 -30.31
N CYS A 14 2.03 38.21 -30.49
CA CYS A 14 2.98 37.93 -29.41
C CYS A 14 4.02 39.04 -29.11
N LEU A 15 4.75 38.82 -28.00
CA LEU A 15 6.08 39.37 -27.59
C LEU A 15 6.09 40.65 -26.72
N PRO A 16 7.10 40.84 -25.84
CA PRO A 16 7.86 39.86 -25.05
C PRO A 16 8.07 40.25 -23.54
N LYS A 17 8.83 39.41 -22.82
CA LYS A 17 9.11 39.41 -21.36
C LYS A 17 9.81 40.68 -20.82
N VAL A 18 9.64 40.97 -19.51
CA VAL A 18 10.64 40.85 -18.40
C VAL A 18 9.93 41.08 -17.04
N PRO A 19 10.23 40.33 -15.95
CA PRO A 19 9.61 40.53 -14.64
C PRO A 19 10.50 41.29 -13.62
N VAL A 20 9.87 41.96 -12.66
CA VAL A 20 10.48 42.45 -11.41
C VAL A 20 9.51 42.14 -10.26
N SER A 21 10.03 41.62 -9.14
CA SER A 21 9.27 41.23 -7.95
C SER A 21 9.17 42.35 -6.91
N PHE A 22 8.07 42.39 -6.16
CA PHE A 22 7.98 43.07 -4.86
C PHE A 22 7.14 42.23 -3.90
N ASP A 23 7.57 42.21 -2.63
CA ASP A 23 6.97 41.49 -1.50
C ASP A 23 5.63 42.10 -1.04
N PHE A 24 4.90 41.39 -0.17
CA PHE A 24 4.35 41.96 1.09
C PHE A 24 3.53 40.96 1.97
N ILE A 25 3.67 41.08 3.31
CA ILE A 25 2.58 41.02 4.36
C ILE A 25 1.99 39.61 4.69
N THR A 26 1.72 39.10 5.92
CA THR A 26 1.49 39.57 7.34
C THR A 26 1.63 38.34 8.32
N PRO A 27 1.24 38.29 9.64
CA PRO A 27 1.08 39.31 10.71
C PRO A 27 1.67 38.96 12.13
N VAL A 28 1.88 40.00 12.96
CA VAL A 28 1.49 40.23 14.40
C VAL A 28 0.83 39.05 15.19
N LEU A 29 0.97 38.78 16.51
CA LEU A 29 1.50 39.42 17.75
C LEU A 29 2.62 38.51 18.38
N GLU A 30 3.21 38.67 19.59
CA GLU A 30 3.00 39.52 20.79
C GLU A 30 4.35 39.86 21.49
N ALA A 31 4.41 40.06 22.83
CA ALA A 31 5.64 40.41 23.57
C ALA A 31 5.67 39.96 25.04
N THR A 32 6.86 39.71 25.58
CA THR A 32 7.14 39.89 27.03
C THR A 32 8.61 40.25 27.25
N HIS A 33 8.90 41.04 28.30
CA HIS A 33 10.18 41.74 28.49
C HIS A 33 11.28 40.88 29.12
N TYR A 34 12.54 41.15 28.78
CA TYR A 34 13.63 41.32 29.76
C TYR A 34 14.63 42.38 29.29
N VAL A 35 15.19 43.14 30.24
CA VAL A 35 16.00 44.35 30.00
C VAL A 35 17.49 44.02 30.00
N PHE A 36 18.22 44.50 28.99
CA PHE A 36 19.67 44.66 29.04
C PHE A 36 20.07 46.09 28.69
N ILE A 37 20.85 46.72 29.57
CA ILE A 37 21.46 48.03 29.35
C ILE A 37 22.87 47.80 28.81
N VAL A 38 23.16 48.29 27.61
CA VAL A 38 24.52 48.35 27.06
C VAL A 38 24.84 49.79 26.68
N GLY A 39 25.74 50.43 27.43
CA GLY A 39 26.24 51.76 27.13
C GLY A 39 27.17 51.74 25.91
N GLY A 40 26.94 52.65 24.96
CA GLY A 40 27.63 52.66 23.68
C GLY A 40 29.05 53.25 23.71
N ILE A 41 29.87 52.79 22.77
CA ILE A 41 31.14 53.40 22.39
C ILE A 41 30.89 54.38 21.24
N ARG A 42 31.34 55.63 21.36
CA ARG A 42 31.38 56.59 20.23
C ARG A 42 32.82 57.01 19.94
N ASN A 43 33.27 56.72 18.73
CA ASN A 43 34.53 57.27 18.20
C ASN A 43 34.36 58.74 17.80
N SER A 44 35.48 59.46 17.85
CA SER A 44 35.63 60.88 17.56
C SER A 44 35.81 61.19 16.06
N VAL A 45 35.42 62.40 15.67
CA VAL A 45 35.71 63.01 14.36
C VAL A 45 36.19 64.46 14.62
N CYS A 46 37.11 64.96 13.79
CA CYS A 46 37.82 66.21 14.03
C CYS A 46 37.06 67.51 13.64
N SER A 47 37.56 68.62 14.20
CA SER A 47 37.21 70.05 14.02
C SER A 47 37.35 70.57 12.57
N PRO A 48 36.95 71.83 12.19
CA PRO A 48 37.02 73.08 13.00
C PRO A 48 35.87 74.12 12.87
N TYR A 49 35.70 74.99 13.88
CA TYR A 49 35.76 76.48 13.80
C TYR A 49 35.39 77.19 15.13
N GLN A 50 35.95 78.39 15.32
CA GLN A 50 35.57 79.47 16.26
C GLN A 50 35.78 79.33 17.79
N SER A 51 36.60 80.25 18.31
CA SER A 51 36.82 80.71 19.70
C SER A 51 35.90 81.91 20.05
N PRO A 52 35.96 82.55 21.24
CA PRO A 52 36.72 82.25 22.47
C PRO A 52 35.86 82.22 23.78
N ASP A 53 36.43 81.76 24.91
CA ASP A 53 36.65 82.61 26.12
C ASP A 53 37.16 81.85 27.37
N SER A 54 37.88 82.58 28.23
CA SER A 54 38.20 82.31 29.65
C SER A 54 38.72 80.90 30.03
N SER A 55 40.04 80.68 30.13
CA SER A 55 40.91 81.00 31.28
C SER A 55 40.84 80.03 32.49
N SER A 56 41.85 79.16 32.62
CA SER A 56 42.70 79.08 33.82
C SER A 56 43.87 78.10 33.60
N CYS A 57 45.09 78.51 33.94
CA CYS A 57 46.26 77.64 33.92
C CYS A 57 46.39 76.87 35.23
N SER A 58 47.01 75.69 35.18
CA SER A 58 48.20 75.36 36.00
C SER A 58 48.76 74.01 35.57
N GLY A 59 50.05 73.96 35.25
CA GLY A 59 50.75 72.73 34.90
C GLY A 59 51.55 72.17 36.08
N ALA A 60 51.93 70.90 35.96
CA ALA A 60 53.07 70.33 36.65
C ALA A 60 53.84 69.46 35.65
N LEU A 61 55.17 69.52 35.71
CA LEU A 61 56.10 68.93 34.76
C LEU A 61 57.00 67.89 35.45
N MET A 62 57.52 66.96 34.65
CA MET A 62 58.62 66.03 34.98
C MET A 62 58.20 64.85 35.90
N GLU A 63 58.86 63.70 35.87
CA GLU A 63 60.21 63.41 35.33
C GLU A 63 60.33 61.97 34.77
N GLU A 64 61.21 61.77 33.82
CA GLU A 64 61.47 60.49 33.15
C GLU A 64 62.61 59.73 33.87
N GLN A 65 62.40 58.46 34.25
CA GLN A 65 63.49 57.57 34.66
C GLN A 65 63.48 56.27 33.86
N GLN A 66 64.36 56.22 32.86
CA GLN A 66 64.61 55.04 32.05
C GLN A 66 65.58 54.10 32.79
N LYS A 67 65.17 52.86 33.05
CA LYS A 67 66.01 51.83 33.66
C LYS A 67 66.09 50.61 32.75
N ALA A 68 67.27 50.35 32.20
CA ALA A 68 67.50 49.21 31.31
C ALA A 68 67.38 47.89 32.09
N GLY A 69 66.34 47.11 31.77
CA GLY A 69 66.16 45.73 32.21
C GLY A 69 66.49 44.76 31.07
N VAL A 70 67.21 43.68 31.38
CA VAL A 70 67.45 42.59 30.44
C VAL A 70 66.11 41.89 30.16
N TYR A 71 65.56 42.08 28.97
CA TYR A 71 64.43 41.28 28.51
C TYR A 71 64.91 39.86 28.20
N SER A 72 64.67 38.93 29.12
CA SER A 72 64.45 37.55 28.71
C SER A 72 63.20 37.53 27.84
N SER A 73 63.29 36.97 26.64
CA SER A 73 62.14 36.81 25.77
C SER A 73 61.22 35.74 26.35
N LEU A 74 60.30 36.15 27.22
CA LEU A 74 59.10 35.37 27.53
C LEU A 74 58.29 35.25 26.24
N VAL A 75 58.49 34.15 25.51
CA VAL A 75 57.60 33.75 24.44
C VAL A 75 56.23 33.50 25.10
N PRO A 76 55.18 34.26 24.76
CA PRO A 76 53.88 34.06 25.40
C PRO A 76 53.30 32.73 24.92
N THR A 77 53.08 31.79 25.82
CA THR A 77 52.43 30.50 25.50
C THR A 77 51.06 30.76 24.88
N GLU A 78 50.77 30.08 23.77
CA GLU A 78 49.49 30.20 23.08
C GLU A 78 48.44 29.32 23.74
N ASN A 79 47.79 29.84 24.78
CA ASN A 79 46.71 29.14 25.44
C ASN A 79 45.39 29.42 24.70
N PHE A 80 44.69 28.36 24.27
CA PHE A 80 43.37 28.40 23.67
C PHE A 80 42.44 27.35 24.29
N GLU A 81 41.13 27.57 24.19
CA GLU A 81 40.11 26.61 24.61
C GLU A 81 39.37 26.04 23.40
N VAL A 82 38.83 24.83 23.53
CA VAL A 82 38.04 24.17 22.49
C VAL A 82 36.65 23.90 23.04
N ILE A 83 35.62 24.30 22.30
CA ILE A 83 34.22 24.28 22.75
C ILE A 83 33.37 23.51 21.75
N SER A 84 32.53 22.61 22.27
CA SER A 84 31.53 21.82 21.53
C SER A 84 30.24 21.73 22.36
N PRO A 85 29.04 21.68 21.75
CA PRO A 85 27.83 21.33 22.47
C PRO A 85 27.93 19.91 23.05
N PRO A 86 27.32 19.63 24.23
CA PRO A 86 27.48 18.33 24.88
C PRO A 86 26.80 17.18 24.14
N ASN A 87 25.74 17.46 23.37
CA ASN A 87 25.00 16.48 22.58
C ASN A 87 24.71 17.03 21.18
N VAL A 88 24.76 16.16 20.18
CA VAL A 88 24.40 16.40 18.78
C VAL A 88 23.43 15.30 18.34
N LEU A 89 22.32 15.68 17.71
CA LEU A 89 21.38 14.73 17.12
C LEU A 89 21.67 14.60 15.62
N GLY A 90 22.07 13.40 15.19
CA GLY A 90 22.14 13.01 13.79
C GLY A 90 20.87 12.32 13.33
N VAL A 91 20.53 12.45 12.04
CA VAL A 91 19.40 11.73 11.42
C VAL A 91 19.91 10.70 10.43
N VAL A 92 19.51 9.43 10.56
CA VAL A 92 19.95 8.32 9.71
C VAL A 92 19.82 8.69 8.23
N GLY A 93 20.91 8.51 7.47
CA GLY A 93 20.96 8.81 6.05
C GLY A 93 21.32 10.25 5.69
N LEU A 94 21.28 11.18 6.65
CA LEU A 94 21.64 12.59 6.44
C LEU A 94 23.08 12.89 6.87
N ASP A 95 23.60 14.03 6.42
CA ASP A 95 24.89 14.56 6.85
C ASP A 95 24.71 15.31 8.18
N THR A 96 25.58 15.05 9.15
CA THR A 96 25.55 15.66 10.49
C THR A 96 26.86 16.40 10.75
N VAL A 97 26.77 17.64 11.25
CA VAL A 97 27.94 18.42 11.68
C VAL A 97 28.18 18.17 13.17
N LEU A 98 29.38 17.72 13.52
CA LEU A 98 29.91 17.69 14.88
C LEU A 98 30.59 19.05 15.14
N PRO A 99 29.97 19.97 15.92
CA PRO A 99 30.49 21.31 16.05
C PRO A 99 31.71 21.34 16.97
N CYS A 100 32.75 22.05 16.57
CA CYS A 100 33.93 22.30 17.40
C CYS A 100 34.55 23.64 17.03
N ASN A 101 34.69 24.52 18.02
CA ASN A 101 35.20 25.87 17.83
C ASN A 101 36.33 26.18 18.82
N VAL A 102 37.41 26.79 18.31
CA VAL A 102 38.58 27.17 19.11
C VAL A 102 38.49 28.63 19.50
N THR A 103 38.53 28.89 20.81
CA THR A 103 38.55 30.23 21.39
C THR A 103 39.99 30.63 21.66
N SER A 104 40.51 31.57 20.86
CA SER A 104 41.86 32.12 20.96
C SER A 104 41.85 33.63 20.78
N MET A 105 42.75 34.33 21.50
CA MET A 105 42.98 35.78 21.32
C MET A 105 43.94 36.09 20.16
N LYS A 106 44.51 35.07 19.51
CA LYS A 106 45.45 35.17 18.38
C LYS A 106 45.02 34.26 17.22
N PRO A 107 45.33 34.60 15.96
CA PRO A 107 45.14 33.68 14.84
C PRO A 107 45.98 32.43 15.04
N LEU A 108 45.40 31.26 14.76
CA LEU A 108 46.04 29.96 14.94
C LEU A 108 46.81 29.58 13.66
N TYR A 109 48.08 29.25 13.81
CA TYR A 109 48.96 28.78 12.72
C TYR A 109 49.58 27.43 13.09
N ASP A 110 49.85 26.57 12.09
CA ASP A 110 50.49 25.25 12.26
C ASP A 110 49.79 24.33 13.30
N ILE A 111 48.45 24.41 13.38
CA ILE A 111 47.64 23.53 14.24
C ILE A 111 47.36 22.19 13.57
N GLU A 112 47.17 21.16 14.40
CA GLU A 112 46.56 19.90 14.02
C GLU A 112 45.19 19.75 14.69
N VAL A 113 44.21 19.29 13.93
CA VAL A 113 42.88 18.91 14.43
C VAL A 113 42.74 17.40 14.34
N GLN A 114 42.46 16.73 15.45
CA GLN A 114 42.12 15.32 15.51
C GLN A 114 40.68 15.15 16.01
N TRP A 115 39.86 14.44 15.26
CA TRP A 115 38.58 13.92 15.72
C TRP A 115 38.71 12.43 16.00
N LYS A 116 38.27 12.00 17.19
CA LYS A 116 38.32 10.60 17.62
C LYS A 116 36.99 10.16 18.22
N LYS A 117 36.59 8.92 17.93
CA LYS A 117 35.43 8.29 18.56
C LYS A 117 35.90 7.51 19.78
N ILE A 118 35.19 7.63 20.89
CA ILE A 118 35.43 6.96 22.15
C ILE A 118 34.23 6.04 22.41
N THR A 119 34.46 4.75 22.60
CA THR A 119 33.40 3.75 22.85
C THR A 119 33.97 2.63 23.71
N ASP A 120 33.42 2.41 24.90
CA ASP A 120 33.84 1.39 25.87
C ASP A 120 35.37 1.34 26.13
N GLY A 121 35.99 2.51 26.24
CA GLY A 121 37.44 2.66 26.44
C GLY A 121 38.30 2.43 25.19
N ARG A 122 37.71 2.09 24.05
CA ARG A 122 38.39 2.08 22.74
C ARG A 122 38.36 3.48 22.15
N ILE A 123 39.47 3.85 21.51
CA ILE A 123 39.64 5.12 20.80
C ILE A 123 39.88 4.79 19.32
N GLU A 124 39.04 5.32 18.44
CA GLU A 124 39.16 5.18 17.00
C GLU A 124 39.42 6.54 16.36
N ASP A 125 40.43 6.64 15.49
CA ASP A 125 40.65 7.85 14.69
C ASP A 125 39.49 8.03 13.70
N VAL A 126 38.83 9.19 13.73
CA VAL A 126 37.73 9.55 12.82
C VAL A 126 38.25 10.39 11.68
N TYR A 127 39.02 11.44 12.01
CA TYR A 127 39.61 12.36 11.04
C TYR A 127 40.82 13.08 11.63
N ILE A 128 41.89 13.24 10.86
CA ILE A 128 43.06 14.03 11.24
C ILE A 128 43.35 15.05 10.14
N TRP A 129 43.58 16.30 10.54
CA TRP A 129 43.99 17.41 9.69
C TRP A 129 45.28 18.01 10.19
N ARG A 130 46.30 18.09 9.33
CA ARG A 130 47.57 18.78 9.63
C ARG A 130 48.16 19.34 8.34
N ASN A 131 48.50 20.63 8.30
CA ASN A 131 49.22 21.28 7.19
C ASN A 131 48.69 20.90 5.80
N THR A 132 47.38 21.12 5.59
CA THR A 132 46.61 20.80 4.36
C THR A 132 46.42 19.31 4.03
N VAL A 133 47.05 18.40 4.78
CA VAL A 133 46.86 16.96 4.62
C VAL A 133 45.66 16.50 5.44
N ASN A 134 44.74 15.79 4.78
CA ASN A 134 43.55 15.19 5.38
C ASN A 134 43.75 13.68 5.47
N LYS A 135 43.58 13.09 6.66
CA LYS A 135 43.65 11.64 6.88
C LYS A 135 42.38 11.16 7.60
N PRO A 136 41.33 10.74 6.86
CA PRO A 136 40.16 10.11 7.47
C PRO A 136 40.52 8.74 8.06
N GLY A 137 39.80 8.34 9.11
CA GLY A 137 39.86 7.00 9.68
C GLY A 137 39.31 5.94 8.72
N GLN A 138 39.70 4.67 8.91
CA GLN A 138 39.40 3.59 7.95
C GLN A 138 37.88 3.39 7.72
N LYS A 139 37.05 3.54 8.75
CA LYS A 139 35.56 3.47 8.65
C LYS A 139 34.91 4.74 8.09
N TYR A 140 35.69 5.82 7.97
CA TYR A 140 35.22 7.18 7.73
C TYR A 140 35.72 7.77 6.40
N VAL A 141 36.46 6.99 5.61
CA VAL A 141 36.94 7.35 4.26
C VAL A 141 35.76 7.73 3.37
N GLY A 142 35.81 8.92 2.78
CA GLY A 142 34.73 9.48 1.94
C GLY A 142 33.49 9.96 2.70
N ARG A 143 33.42 9.74 4.02
CA ARG A 143 32.30 10.17 4.89
C ARG A 143 32.63 11.38 5.75
N THR A 144 33.88 11.83 5.82
CA THR A 144 34.30 12.92 6.73
C THR A 144 34.89 14.10 5.98
N GLU A 145 34.45 15.31 6.33
CA GLU A 145 34.93 16.56 5.75
C GLU A 145 35.00 17.68 6.80
N LEU A 146 36.14 18.36 6.87
CA LEU A 146 36.34 19.51 7.75
C LEU A 146 35.88 20.80 7.05
N LEU A 147 35.26 21.72 7.79
CA LEU A 147 34.80 23.02 7.30
C LEU A 147 35.98 23.99 7.06
N LYS A 148 36.67 23.82 5.93
CA LYS A 148 37.92 24.53 5.55
C LYS A 148 37.82 26.05 5.63
N ASP A 149 36.71 26.63 5.19
CA ASP A 149 36.50 28.09 5.16
C ASP A 149 36.39 28.69 6.58
N GLY A 150 36.11 27.86 7.59
CA GLY A 150 35.98 28.26 8.98
C GLY A 150 37.28 28.26 9.79
N LEU A 151 38.36 27.65 9.28
CA LEU A 151 39.59 27.40 10.05
C LEU A 151 40.25 28.69 10.57
N ALA A 152 40.31 29.74 9.74
CA ALA A 152 40.86 31.04 10.13
C ALA A 152 40.01 31.77 11.20
N ALA A 153 38.74 31.38 11.35
CA ALA A 153 37.82 31.88 12.38
C ALA A 153 37.74 30.96 13.61
N GLY A 154 38.59 29.91 13.69
CA GLY A 154 38.60 28.94 14.79
C GLY A 154 37.59 27.80 14.66
N ASN A 155 36.77 27.75 13.59
CA ASN A 155 35.81 26.68 13.39
C ASN A 155 36.52 25.44 12.78
N VAL A 156 36.60 24.38 13.58
CA VAL A 156 37.23 23.09 13.27
C VAL A 156 36.21 21.93 13.28
N SER A 157 34.94 22.27 13.03
CA SER A 157 33.81 21.34 13.01
C SER A 157 33.94 20.31 11.88
N LEU A 158 33.49 19.08 12.16
CA LEU A 158 33.55 17.95 11.23
C LEU A 158 32.16 17.58 10.73
N THR A 159 31.97 17.59 9.41
CA THR A 159 30.80 16.99 8.78
C THR A 159 31.01 15.49 8.62
N LEU A 160 30.14 14.68 9.23
CA LEU A 160 30.03 13.24 9.03
C LEU A 160 28.83 12.94 8.12
N LYS A 161 29.09 12.34 6.96
CA LYS A 161 28.12 12.16 5.88
C LYS A 161 27.37 10.83 5.97
N ASN A 162 26.08 10.87 5.63
CA ASN A 162 25.18 9.71 5.62
C ASN A 162 25.31 8.90 6.93
N VAL A 163 24.92 9.47 8.07
CA VAL A 163 25.10 8.84 9.39
C VAL A 163 24.28 7.56 9.53
N LEU A 164 24.83 6.59 10.26
CA LEU A 164 24.28 5.25 10.51
C LEU A 164 24.25 4.98 12.02
N PRO A 165 23.36 4.12 12.55
CA PRO A 165 23.31 3.78 13.98
C PRO A 165 24.68 3.49 14.62
N ALA A 166 25.54 2.72 13.93
CA ALA A 166 26.90 2.40 14.38
C ALA A 166 27.85 3.61 14.55
N ASP A 167 27.49 4.80 14.06
CA ASP A 167 28.21 6.05 14.33
C ASP A 167 27.88 6.63 15.71
N GLU A 168 26.80 6.22 16.40
CA GLU A 168 26.43 6.71 17.73
C GLU A 168 27.54 6.52 18.78
N GLY A 169 27.79 7.53 19.61
CA GLY A 169 28.78 7.49 20.68
C GLY A 169 29.44 8.83 20.97
N THR A 170 30.47 8.82 21.81
CA THR A 170 31.20 10.03 22.21
C THR A 170 32.30 10.35 21.21
N TYR A 171 32.36 11.60 20.75
CA TYR A 171 33.40 12.13 19.87
C TYR A 171 34.21 13.18 20.62
N SER A 172 35.54 13.07 20.57
CA SER A 172 36.49 14.07 21.06
C SER A 172 37.06 14.86 19.90
N CYS A 173 36.99 16.18 20.00
CA CYS A 173 37.69 17.13 19.14
C CYS A 173 38.93 17.62 19.89
N ILE A 174 40.11 17.29 19.37
CA ILE A 174 41.41 17.61 19.97
C ILE A 174 42.13 18.57 19.02
N VAL A 175 42.57 19.72 19.53
CA VAL A 175 43.34 20.70 18.76
C VAL A 175 44.72 20.85 19.41
N ASN A 176 45.75 20.51 18.64
CA ASN A 176 47.15 20.58 19.04
C ASN A 176 47.82 21.77 18.32
N SER A 177 48.58 22.57 19.06
CA SER A 177 49.60 23.46 18.51
C SER A 177 50.99 22.96 18.95
N LYS A 178 52.03 23.74 18.66
CA LYS A 178 53.41 23.43 19.09
C LYS A 178 53.58 23.45 20.62
N ASP A 179 52.93 24.40 21.29
CA ASP A 179 53.16 24.73 22.70
C ASP A 179 51.93 24.48 23.60
N TRP A 180 50.78 24.12 23.02
CA TRP A 180 49.53 23.89 23.75
C TRP A 180 48.65 22.82 23.09
N SER A 181 47.79 22.18 23.88
CA SER A 181 46.80 21.19 23.45
C SER A 181 45.54 21.39 24.27
N ALA A 182 44.39 21.40 23.62
CA ALA A 182 43.09 21.41 24.28
C ALA A 182 42.07 20.55 23.52
N ASP A 183 41.16 19.93 24.26
CA ASP A 183 40.15 19.04 23.72
C ASP A 183 38.76 19.28 24.35
N THR A 184 37.74 18.76 23.68
CA THR A 184 36.36 18.80 24.13
C THR A 184 35.61 17.58 23.60
N THR A 185 34.50 17.19 24.25
CA THR A 185 33.73 15.99 23.89
C THR A 185 32.27 16.31 23.64
N THR A 186 31.69 15.66 22.63
CA THR A 186 30.26 15.69 22.31
C THR A 186 29.72 14.28 22.14
N VAL A 187 28.47 14.03 22.52
CA VAL A 187 27.78 12.77 22.26
C VAL A 187 26.96 12.92 20.98
N LEU A 188 27.26 12.12 19.97
CA LEU A 188 26.42 11.97 18.78
C LEU A 188 25.37 10.90 19.08
N SER A 189 24.13 11.33 19.32
CA SER A 189 22.95 10.45 19.33
C SER A 189 22.31 10.43 17.96
N ILE A 190 21.71 9.31 17.57
CA ILE A 190 21.19 9.11 16.21
C ILE A 190 19.72 8.76 16.24
N ALA A 191 18.91 9.42 15.41
CA ALA A 191 17.51 9.09 15.22
C ALA A 191 17.20 8.72 13.76
N GLY A 192 16.33 7.73 13.57
CA GLY A 192 15.70 7.40 12.31
C GLY A 192 14.18 7.45 12.46
N THR A 193 13.51 8.19 11.58
CA THR A 193 12.06 8.23 11.41
C THR A 193 11.74 8.09 9.92
N ASN A 194 10.54 7.63 9.59
CA ASN A 194 10.11 7.49 8.19
C ASN A 194 8.58 7.48 8.09
N GLU A 195 8.07 7.69 6.87
CA GLU A 195 6.63 7.69 6.59
C GLU A 195 5.95 6.40 7.08
N VAL A 196 4.75 6.55 7.67
CA VAL A 196 3.93 5.42 8.14
C VAL A 196 2.87 5.11 7.11
N PHE A 197 3.02 4.00 6.41
CA PHE A 197 2.07 3.54 5.40
C PHE A 197 0.92 2.80 6.06
N PHE A 198 -0.31 3.19 5.74
CA PHE A 198 -1.53 2.51 6.19
C PHE A 198 -2.06 1.57 5.11
N GLU A 199 -2.61 0.43 5.52
CA GLU A 199 -3.16 -0.59 4.63
C GLU A 199 -4.45 -1.18 5.21
N ILE A 200 -5.51 -1.30 4.40
CA ILE A 200 -6.70 -2.08 4.73
C ILE A 200 -6.48 -3.50 4.19
N LEU A 201 -6.40 -4.50 5.08
CA LEU A 201 -6.15 -5.90 4.68
C LEU A 201 -7.44 -6.61 4.26
N GLY A 202 -8.60 -6.16 4.76
CA GLY A 202 -9.93 -6.70 4.42
C GLY A 202 -10.65 -7.30 5.63
N PRO A 203 -11.78 -7.98 5.45
CA PRO A 203 -12.54 -8.56 6.57
C PRO A 203 -11.79 -9.74 7.21
N ARG A 204 -11.78 -9.77 8.54
CA ARG A 204 -11.21 -10.83 9.38
C ARG A 204 -12.13 -11.10 10.56
N GLY A 205 -12.71 -12.31 10.60
CA GLY A 205 -13.71 -12.67 11.60
C GLY A 205 -14.97 -11.80 11.46
N GLN A 206 -15.31 -11.05 12.50
CA GLN A 206 -16.48 -10.15 12.53
C GLN A 206 -16.13 -8.66 12.26
N GLY A 207 -14.89 -8.36 11.87
CA GLY A 207 -14.42 -6.99 11.67
C GLY A 207 -13.54 -6.82 10.44
N ILE A 208 -12.95 -5.65 10.25
CA ILE A 208 -11.92 -5.40 9.24
C ILE A 208 -10.54 -5.38 9.90
N GLU A 209 -9.58 -6.08 9.30
CA GLU A 209 -8.17 -5.99 9.64
C GLU A 209 -7.51 -4.82 8.90
N LEU A 210 -6.76 -4.04 9.67
CA LEU A 210 -5.98 -2.88 9.26
C LEU A 210 -4.52 -3.15 9.60
N ALA A 211 -3.60 -2.58 8.83
CA ALA A 211 -2.17 -2.66 9.11
C ALA A 211 -1.50 -1.30 8.92
N CYS A 212 -0.43 -1.06 9.67
CA CYS A 212 0.53 -0.01 9.38
C CYS A 212 1.94 -0.58 9.25
N ARG A 213 2.71 0.00 8.32
CA ARG A 213 4.05 -0.44 7.92
C ARG A 213 4.98 0.76 7.87
N SER A 214 6.17 0.64 8.44
CA SER A 214 7.23 1.64 8.29
C SER A 214 8.62 1.02 8.53
N HIS A 215 9.67 1.62 7.98
CA HIS A 215 11.02 1.04 7.93
C HIS A 215 12.07 2.15 8.10
N GLY A 216 13.21 1.84 8.75
CA GLY A 216 14.30 2.80 8.95
C GLY A 216 14.27 3.52 10.30
N TRP A 217 13.56 2.97 11.29
CA TRP A 217 13.45 3.57 12.62
C TRP A 217 14.70 3.29 13.45
N PHE A 218 15.18 4.29 14.19
CA PHE A 218 16.23 4.10 15.20
C PHE A 218 16.08 5.19 16.28
N PRO A 219 16.11 4.88 17.59
CA PRO A 219 16.23 3.56 18.19
C PRO A 219 14.92 2.77 17.99
N LYS A 220 14.73 1.65 18.71
CA LYS A 220 13.52 0.83 18.60
C LYS A 220 12.26 1.67 18.88
N PRO A 221 11.34 1.81 17.91
CA PRO A 221 10.15 2.65 18.09
C PRO A 221 9.07 1.97 18.94
N THR A 222 8.14 2.77 19.46
CA THR A 222 6.87 2.28 20.01
C THR A 222 5.74 2.49 19.00
N VAL A 223 4.69 1.68 19.10
CA VAL A 223 3.55 1.70 18.16
C VAL A 223 2.24 1.76 18.96
N GLU A 224 1.39 2.72 18.61
CA GLU A 224 0.09 2.93 19.25
C GLU A 224 -1.01 3.01 18.19
N TRP A 225 -2.13 2.35 18.48
CA TRP A 225 -3.35 2.44 17.67
C TRP A 225 -4.44 3.14 18.47
N VAL A 226 -4.93 4.25 17.92
CA VAL A 226 -5.92 5.12 18.57
C VAL A 226 -7.15 5.24 17.69
N VAL A 227 -8.30 4.87 18.23
CA VAL A 227 -9.62 5.20 17.68
C VAL A 227 -10.08 6.54 18.29
N ARG A 228 -10.75 7.38 17.49
CA ARG A 228 -11.43 8.59 18.00
C ARG A 228 -12.36 8.18 19.15
N ASN A 229 -12.07 8.67 20.37
CA ASN A 229 -12.53 8.22 21.72
C ASN A 229 -11.47 7.54 22.62
N LYS A 230 -10.18 7.55 22.24
CA LYS A 230 -9.04 7.12 23.08
C LYS A 230 -9.03 5.64 23.51
N GLN A 231 -9.93 4.81 23.01
CA GLN A 231 -9.84 3.37 23.26
C GLN A 231 -8.57 2.85 22.57
N MET A 232 -7.62 2.42 23.39
CA MET A 232 -6.42 1.74 22.90
C MET A 232 -6.81 0.34 22.44
N LEU A 233 -6.50 0.03 21.19
CA LEU A 233 -6.69 -1.31 20.65
C LEU A 233 -5.53 -2.22 21.09
N SER A 234 -5.71 -3.53 20.99
CA SER A 234 -4.64 -4.52 21.20
C SER A 234 -4.09 -4.98 19.83
N PRO A 235 -3.04 -4.35 19.30
CA PRO A 235 -2.48 -4.71 18.00
C PRO A 235 -1.55 -5.93 18.10
N ASP A 236 -1.54 -6.71 17.02
CA ASP A 236 -0.50 -7.70 16.73
C ASP A 236 0.68 -6.98 16.06
N THR A 237 1.76 -6.76 16.79
CA THR A 237 2.88 -5.89 16.35
C THR A 237 4.20 -6.66 16.25
N GLU A 238 4.68 -6.77 15.02
CA GLU A 238 5.98 -7.33 14.67
C GLU A 238 6.99 -6.18 14.47
N ILE A 239 8.13 -6.27 15.16
CA ILE A 239 9.25 -5.33 14.99
C ILE A 239 10.51 -6.15 14.70
N HIS A 240 11.09 -5.93 13.53
CA HIS A 240 12.32 -6.59 13.09
C HIS A 240 13.45 -5.57 12.96
N GLN A 241 14.68 -5.98 13.29
CA GLN A 241 15.88 -5.17 13.13
C GLN A 241 16.72 -5.73 11.96
N ASP A 242 17.24 -4.84 11.11
CA ASP A 242 18.09 -5.22 9.98
C ASP A 242 19.59 -5.26 10.35
N SER A 243 20.44 -5.61 9.38
CA SER A 243 21.90 -5.67 9.56
C SER A 243 22.59 -4.30 9.67
N LYS A 244 21.84 -3.20 9.55
CA LYS A 244 22.27 -1.82 9.80
C LYS A 244 21.70 -1.28 11.13
N GLU A 245 21.16 -2.17 11.96
CA GLU A 245 20.51 -1.88 13.25
C GLU A 245 19.20 -1.09 13.15
N LEU A 246 18.64 -0.91 11.94
CA LEU A 246 17.41 -0.16 11.70
C LEU A 246 16.18 -1.05 11.93
N PHE A 247 15.16 -0.48 12.55
CA PHE A 247 13.92 -1.16 12.87
C PHE A 247 12.87 -0.97 11.76
N SER A 248 12.17 -2.07 11.50
CA SER A 248 11.01 -2.16 10.60
C SER A 248 9.81 -2.67 11.38
N VAL A 249 8.68 -2.00 11.19
CA VAL A 249 7.44 -2.22 11.93
C VAL A 249 6.36 -2.74 11.00
N LEU A 250 5.70 -3.81 11.41
CA LEU A 250 4.41 -4.24 10.89
C LEU A 250 3.46 -4.43 12.06
N SER A 251 2.48 -3.54 12.19
CA SER A 251 1.45 -3.63 13.22
C SER A 251 0.10 -3.84 12.58
N ARG A 252 -0.70 -4.76 13.12
CA ARG A 252 -2.01 -5.19 12.62
C ARG A 252 -3.05 -5.08 13.71
N VAL A 253 -4.27 -4.67 13.34
CA VAL A 253 -5.39 -4.60 14.29
C VAL A 253 -6.70 -4.94 13.59
N THR A 254 -7.59 -5.67 14.28
CA THR A 254 -8.94 -5.95 13.78
C THR A 254 -9.94 -5.04 14.49
N ILE A 255 -10.82 -4.40 13.73
CA ILE A 255 -11.81 -3.46 14.24
C ILE A 255 -13.22 -3.97 13.98
N THR A 256 -14.02 -4.02 15.04
CA THR A 256 -15.42 -4.47 15.06
C THR A 256 -16.33 -3.36 15.60
N GLY A 257 -17.28 -2.87 14.81
CA GLY A 257 -18.28 -1.89 15.24
C GLY A 257 -18.59 -0.80 14.22
N GLN A 258 -19.81 -0.26 14.24
CA GLN A 258 -20.29 0.73 13.27
C GLN A 258 -19.85 2.18 13.56
N GLU A 259 -19.26 2.46 14.72
CA GLU A 259 -18.92 3.83 15.17
C GLU A 259 -17.47 4.26 14.90
N VAL A 260 -16.65 3.41 14.27
CA VAL A 260 -15.23 3.72 14.06
C VAL A 260 -15.06 4.63 12.85
N GLU A 261 -15.26 5.93 13.06
CA GLU A 261 -15.07 6.94 12.02
C GLU A 261 -13.60 7.12 11.62
N GLU A 262 -12.68 7.06 12.58
CA GLU A 262 -11.28 7.49 12.39
C GLU A 262 -10.31 6.67 13.25
N VAL A 263 -9.29 6.13 12.60
CA VAL A 263 -8.27 5.24 13.17
C VAL A 263 -6.90 5.82 12.86
N THR A 264 -6.07 5.98 13.89
CA THR A 264 -4.68 6.43 13.76
C THR A 264 -3.72 5.33 14.17
N CYS A 265 -2.75 5.01 13.33
CA CYS A 265 -1.53 4.34 13.75
C CYS A 265 -0.44 5.40 13.92
N GLN A 266 0.14 5.45 15.12
CA GLN A 266 1.23 6.36 15.49
C GLN A 266 2.45 5.53 15.84
N ILE A 267 3.58 5.83 15.20
CA ILE A 267 4.88 5.22 15.49
C ILE A 267 5.75 6.32 16.10
N GLN A 268 6.12 6.14 17.36
CA GLN A 268 6.87 7.15 18.11
C GLN A 268 8.36 6.82 18.12
N ASN A 269 9.16 7.83 17.81
CA ASN A 269 10.57 7.87 18.16
C ASN A 269 10.70 8.77 19.40
N ASN A 270 11.45 8.32 20.41
CA ASN A 270 11.67 9.04 21.66
C ASN A 270 12.83 10.06 21.60
N MET A 271 13.62 10.05 20.52
CA MET A 271 14.72 11.00 20.25
C MET A 271 14.42 11.97 19.09
N ALA A 272 13.29 11.78 18.39
CA ALA A 272 12.84 12.63 17.28
C ALA A 272 11.34 12.89 17.38
N GLN A 273 10.74 13.49 16.35
CA GLN A 273 9.27 13.66 16.29
C GLN A 273 8.58 12.32 16.00
N ALA A 274 7.36 12.14 16.52
CA ALA A 274 6.56 10.96 16.24
C ALA A 274 5.83 11.10 14.90
N GLU A 275 5.90 10.07 14.06
CA GLU A 275 5.15 10.01 12.81
C GLU A 275 3.82 9.30 13.03
N LYS A 276 2.78 9.77 12.35
CA LYS A 276 1.44 9.20 12.46
C LYS A 276 0.72 9.22 11.12
N THR A 277 -0.13 8.22 10.92
CA THR A 277 -1.03 8.15 9.77
C THR A 277 -2.44 7.87 10.26
N THR A 278 -3.40 8.60 9.72
CA THR A 278 -4.80 8.57 10.15
C THR A 278 -5.69 8.26 8.94
N VAL A 279 -6.56 7.27 9.08
CA VAL A 279 -7.54 6.89 8.06
C VAL A 279 -8.93 6.98 8.64
N ARG A 280 -9.82 7.60 7.86
CA ARG A 280 -11.26 7.63 8.15
C ARG A 280 -11.94 6.45 7.47
N LEU A 281 -12.79 5.72 8.20
CA LEU A 281 -13.52 4.55 7.72
C LEU A 281 -15.00 4.89 7.42
N SER A 282 -15.30 6.15 7.10
CA SER A 282 -16.64 6.73 6.93
C SER A 282 -17.50 6.17 5.78
N ASN A 283 -17.14 4.99 5.24
CA ASN A 283 -17.84 4.25 4.20
C ASN A 283 -17.74 2.72 4.41
N TYR A 284 -17.62 2.24 5.66
CA TYR A 284 -17.47 0.81 6.00
C TYR A 284 -18.48 -0.09 5.26
N ASP A 285 -19.77 0.17 5.40
CA ASP A 285 -20.83 -0.66 4.78
C ASP A 285 -20.75 -0.63 3.24
N SER A 286 -20.48 0.53 2.65
CA SER A 286 -20.30 0.71 1.21
C SER A 286 -19.07 -0.03 0.68
N LEU A 287 -17.97 -0.04 1.45
CA LEU A 287 -16.74 -0.75 1.10
C LEU A 287 -16.92 -2.27 1.23
N GLN A 288 -17.57 -2.73 2.30
CA GLN A 288 -17.89 -4.13 2.53
C GLN A 288 -18.80 -4.67 1.43
N ALA A 289 -19.89 -3.98 1.10
CA ALA A 289 -20.79 -4.35 0.00
C ALA A 289 -20.07 -4.42 -1.36
N ARG A 290 -19.09 -3.52 -1.60
CA ARG A 290 -18.25 -3.55 -2.80
C ARG A 290 -17.28 -4.72 -2.81
N TYR A 291 -16.66 -5.04 -1.68
CA TYR A 291 -15.78 -6.20 -1.50
C TYR A 291 -16.55 -7.51 -1.73
N ASP A 292 -17.71 -7.68 -1.10
CA ASP A 292 -18.56 -8.87 -1.25
C ASP A 292 -19.04 -9.05 -2.69
N THR A 293 -19.28 -7.96 -3.41
CA THR A 293 -19.63 -7.99 -4.84
C THR A 293 -18.44 -8.43 -5.71
N ILE A 294 -17.24 -7.93 -5.44
CA ILE A 294 -16.01 -8.34 -6.15
C ILE A 294 -15.66 -9.80 -5.85
N ASN A 295 -15.84 -10.26 -4.61
CA ASN A 295 -15.57 -11.65 -4.25
C ASN A 295 -16.53 -12.63 -4.92
N ARG A 296 -17.84 -12.32 -4.97
CA ARG A 296 -18.82 -13.16 -5.69
C ARG A 296 -18.50 -13.27 -7.18
N GLU A 297 -18.12 -12.16 -7.82
CA GLU A 297 -17.64 -12.14 -9.21
C GLU A 297 -16.35 -12.98 -9.38
N LEU A 298 -15.43 -12.91 -8.43
CA LEU A 298 -14.17 -13.68 -8.45
C LEU A 298 -14.41 -15.19 -8.28
N GLU A 299 -15.32 -15.60 -7.39
CA GLU A 299 -15.75 -16.98 -7.20
C GLU A 299 -16.37 -17.54 -8.48
N PHE A 300 -17.32 -16.81 -9.08
CA PHE A 300 -17.90 -17.19 -10.37
C PHE A 300 -16.84 -17.32 -11.47
N ARG A 301 -15.88 -16.40 -11.58
CA ARG A 301 -14.78 -16.50 -12.55
C ARG A 301 -13.86 -17.69 -12.29
N ARG A 302 -13.64 -18.07 -11.02
CA ARG A 302 -12.88 -19.28 -10.66
C ARG A 302 -13.63 -20.53 -11.09
N ALA A 303 -14.91 -20.68 -10.72
CA ALA A 303 -15.77 -21.76 -11.18
C ALA A 303 -15.74 -21.89 -12.72
N ARG A 304 -16.03 -20.79 -13.42
CA ARG A 304 -16.05 -20.72 -14.89
C ARG A 304 -14.70 -21.01 -15.57
N SER A 305 -13.58 -20.94 -14.84
CA SER A 305 -12.26 -21.33 -15.37
C SER A 305 -12.08 -22.85 -15.52
N TYR A 306 -12.90 -23.66 -14.85
CA TYR A 306 -12.95 -25.12 -14.96
C TYR A 306 -13.93 -25.60 -16.04
N MET A 307 -14.23 -24.77 -17.04
CA MET A 307 -15.25 -25.06 -18.05
C MET A 307 -14.90 -26.29 -18.90
N VAL A 308 -15.83 -27.25 -18.97
CA VAL A 308 -15.71 -28.50 -19.73
C VAL A 308 -16.79 -28.63 -20.82
N PRO A 309 -16.49 -29.29 -21.96
CA PRO A 309 -17.50 -29.61 -22.96
C PRO A 309 -18.35 -30.81 -22.49
N ILE A 310 -19.67 -30.62 -22.43
CA ILE A 310 -20.63 -31.72 -22.21
C ILE A 310 -21.37 -32.01 -23.53
N THR A 311 -21.58 -33.29 -23.83
CA THR A 311 -22.42 -33.81 -24.90
C THR A 311 -23.47 -34.77 -24.34
N LEU A 312 -24.64 -34.85 -24.97
CA LEU A 312 -25.78 -35.63 -24.51
C LEU A 312 -25.70 -37.06 -25.05
N ASP A 313 -25.91 -38.05 -24.18
CA ASP A 313 -25.86 -39.46 -24.51
C ASP A 313 -27.14 -39.91 -25.22
N VAL A 314 -27.03 -40.16 -26.53
CA VAL A 314 -28.14 -40.62 -27.37
C VAL A 314 -28.71 -41.97 -26.90
N ALA A 315 -27.90 -42.79 -26.23
CA ALA A 315 -28.35 -44.07 -25.67
C ALA A 315 -29.08 -43.92 -24.32
N ARG A 316 -28.97 -42.76 -23.65
CA ARG A 316 -29.61 -42.43 -22.37
C ARG A 316 -30.45 -41.15 -22.47
N LYS A 317 -31.31 -41.11 -23.49
CA LYS A 317 -32.37 -40.10 -23.63
C LYS A 317 -33.74 -40.78 -23.59
N HIS A 318 -34.74 -40.09 -23.04
CA HIS A 318 -36.13 -40.49 -23.18
C HIS A 318 -36.56 -40.54 -24.68
N PRO A 319 -37.49 -41.42 -25.10
CA PRO A 319 -37.92 -41.52 -26.50
C PRO A 319 -38.43 -40.21 -27.09
N GLU A 320 -39.28 -39.48 -26.35
CA GLU A 320 -39.88 -38.18 -26.74
C GLU A 320 -38.92 -36.98 -26.62
N LEU A 321 -37.62 -37.22 -26.52
CA LEU A 321 -36.60 -36.16 -26.56
C LEU A 321 -35.87 -36.17 -27.90
N ALA A 322 -35.93 -35.04 -28.60
CA ALA A 322 -35.13 -34.80 -29.78
C ALA A 322 -33.82 -34.07 -29.42
N LEU A 323 -32.71 -34.56 -29.96
CA LEU A 323 -31.38 -33.98 -29.79
C LEU A 323 -30.92 -33.28 -31.06
N SER A 324 -30.19 -32.18 -30.93
CA SER A 324 -29.49 -31.52 -32.04
C SER A 324 -28.35 -32.40 -32.59
N PRO A 325 -27.90 -32.16 -33.84
CA PRO A 325 -26.80 -32.93 -34.45
C PRO A 325 -25.48 -32.87 -33.67
N ASP A 326 -25.19 -31.76 -33.00
CA ASP A 326 -24.02 -31.58 -32.13
C ASP A 326 -24.18 -32.22 -30.73
N LYS A 327 -25.37 -32.77 -30.44
CA LYS A 327 -25.75 -33.41 -29.17
C LYS A 327 -25.61 -32.49 -27.96
N ARG A 328 -25.79 -31.17 -28.12
CA ARG A 328 -25.78 -30.22 -26.98
C ARG A 328 -27.14 -29.69 -26.61
N THR A 329 -28.09 -29.76 -27.53
CA THR A 329 -29.42 -29.19 -27.38
C THR A 329 -30.47 -30.30 -27.34
N VAL A 330 -31.40 -30.21 -26.38
CA VAL A 330 -32.49 -31.16 -26.18
C VAL A 330 -33.82 -30.43 -26.12
N HIS A 331 -34.84 -30.95 -26.80
CA HIS A 331 -36.21 -30.47 -26.73
C HIS A 331 -37.20 -31.65 -26.61
N HIS A 332 -38.35 -31.39 -25.98
CA HIS A 332 -39.46 -32.34 -25.95
C HIS A 332 -40.20 -32.30 -27.29
N GLU A 333 -40.37 -33.47 -27.89
CA GLU A 333 -41.06 -33.70 -29.15
C GLU A 333 -42.05 -34.86 -28.94
N PRO A 334 -43.31 -34.56 -28.55
CA PRO A 334 -44.32 -35.57 -28.27
C PRO A 334 -44.74 -36.31 -29.55
N SER A 335 -45.08 -37.60 -29.43
CA SER A 335 -45.49 -38.40 -30.60
C SER A 335 -46.95 -38.17 -30.98
N ASP A 336 -47.23 -37.96 -32.28
CA ASP A 336 -48.58 -37.74 -32.82
C ASP A 336 -49.49 -38.97 -32.75
N GLN A 337 -48.91 -40.18 -32.72
CA GLN A 337 -49.65 -41.40 -32.47
C GLN A 337 -49.90 -41.51 -30.96
N GLY A 338 -51.17 -41.51 -30.56
CA GLY A 338 -51.66 -41.51 -29.17
C GLY A 338 -51.16 -42.70 -28.35
N SER A 339 -49.90 -42.62 -27.97
CA SER A 339 -49.14 -43.73 -27.43
C SER A 339 -49.27 -43.79 -25.92
N ILE A 340 -49.40 -45.01 -25.42
CA ILE A 340 -49.60 -45.33 -24.01
C ILE A 340 -48.23 -45.26 -23.29
N ILE A 341 -47.46 -44.18 -23.51
CA ILE A 341 -46.23 -43.88 -22.76
C ILE A 341 -46.67 -43.30 -21.41
N LYS A 342 -46.90 -44.23 -20.49
CA LYS A 342 -47.46 -43.98 -19.17
C LYS A 342 -46.42 -43.29 -18.28
N CYS A 343 -46.48 -41.96 -18.20
CA CYS A 343 -45.77 -41.12 -17.24
C CYS A 343 -44.28 -41.47 -17.05
N GLN A 344 -43.47 -41.22 -18.09
CA GLN A 344 -42.00 -41.26 -17.97
C GLN A 344 -41.43 -39.83 -18.00
N LEU A 345 -40.44 -39.57 -17.15
CA LEU A 345 -39.75 -38.29 -17.09
C LEU A 345 -38.93 -38.06 -18.37
N PRO A 346 -39.09 -36.91 -19.05
CA PRO A 346 -38.30 -36.58 -20.23
C PRO A 346 -36.89 -36.13 -19.82
N ILE A 347 -36.03 -37.08 -19.50
CA ILE A 347 -34.63 -36.86 -19.09
C ILE A 347 -33.63 -37.32 -20.15
N VAL A 348 -32.50 -36.61 -20.24
CA VAL A 348 -31.30 -37.03 -20.95
C VAL A 348 -30.06 -36.80 -20.09
N VAL A 349 -29.11 -37.73 -20.15
CA VAL A 349 -27.86 -37.69 -19.38
C VAL A 349 -26.68 -37.24 -20.26
N GLY A 350 -25.71 -36.58 -19.67
CA GLY A 350 -24.40 -36.30 -20.27
C GLY A 350 -23.62 -37.59 -20.55
N ARG A 351 -22.82 -37.55 -21.62
CA ARG A 351 -21.92 -38.63 -22.01
C ARG A 351 -20.67 -38.64 -21.13
N GLU A 352 -20.15 -37.45 -20.85
CA GLU A 352 -19.06 -37.19 -19.93
C GLU A 352 -19.56 -37.31 -18.49
N GLY A 353 -18.73 -37.90 -17.63
CA GLY A 353 -19.01 -38.04 -16.20
C GLY A 353 -17.71 -37.99 -15.40
N PHE A 354 -17.80 -37.44 -14.19
CA PHE A 354 -16.66 -36.91 -13.43
C PHE A 354 -16.51 -37.67 -12.12
N ALA A 355 -15.28 -38.08 -11.81
CA ALA A 355 -14.92 -38.87 -10.63
C ALA A 355 -13.93 -38.14 -9.70
N LEU A 356 -13.31 -37.05 -10.16
CA LEU A 356 -12.30 -36.28 -9.44
C LEU A 356 -12.15 -34.87 -10.04
N GLY A 357 -11.64 -33.93 -9.26
CA GLY A 357 -11.38 -32.54 -9.66
C GLY A 357 -12.64 -31.68 -9.78
N ARG A 358 -12.46 -30.45 -10.30
CA ARG A 358 -13.53 -29.46 -10.47
C ARG A 358 -13.89 -29.25 -11.94
N HIS A 359 -15.18 -29.14 -12.23
CA HIS A 359 -15.75 -29.09 -13.59
C HIS A 359 -16.90 -28.11 -13.66
N TYR A 360 -16.96 -27.29 -14.71
CA TYR A 360 -18.02 -26.29 -14.90
C TYR A 360 -18.68 -26.39 -16.27
N TRP A 361 -20.00 -26.17 -16.36
CA TRP A 361 -20.70 -26.02 -17.63
C TRP A 361 -21.91 -25.09 -17.51
N GLU A 362 -22.37 -24.55 -18.65
CA GLU A 362 -23.55 -23.68 -18.71
C GLU A 362 -24.67 -24.36 -19.49
N VAL A 363 -25.89 -24.31 -18.96
CA VAL A 363 -27.11 -24.71 -19.66
C VAL A 363 -27.95 -23.46 -19.90
N GLN A 364 -28.19 -23.14 -21.17
CA GLN A 364 -29.13 -22.11 -21.58
C GLN A 364 -30.56 -22.59 -21.30
N VAL A 365 -31.31 -21.77 -20.57
CA VAL A 365 -32.66 -22.02 -20.09
C VAL A 365 -33.60 -20.93 -20.60
N TRP A 366 -34.91 -21.18 -20.56
CA TRP A 366 -35.91 -20.22 -21.02
C TRP A 366 -36.88 -19.85 -19.92
N ASP A 367 -37.24 -18.57 -19.87
CA ASP A 367 -38.31 -18.13 -18.99
C ASP A 367 -39.70 -18.58 -19.50
N GLY A 368 -40.63 -18.67 -18.55
CA GLY A 368 -42.01 -19.11 -18.75
C GLY A 368 -42.20 -20.63 -18.80
N LEU A 369 -41.16 -21.45 -18.64
CA LEU A 369 -41.27 -22.92 -18.70
C LEU A 369 -40.60 -23.63 -17.52
N ASP A 370 -41.04 -24.87 -17.31
CA ASP A 370 -40.48 -25.77 -16.32
C ASP A 370 -39.21 -26.43 -16.88
N TRP A 371 -38.23 -26.69 -16.04
CA TRP A 371 -37.00 -27.40 -16.40
C TRP A 371 -36.27 -27.86 -15.14
N GLU A 372 -35.38 -28.82 -15.30
CA GLU A 372 -34.52 -29.30 -14.22
C GLU A 372 -33.15 -29.66 -14.79
N VAL A 373 -32.09 -29.18 -14.12
CA VAL A 373 -30.69 -29.40 -14.50
C VAL A 373 -29.88 -29.73 -13.25
N GLY A 374 -28.90 -30.62 -13.38
CA GLY A 374 -28.12 -31.06 -12.24
C GLY A 374 -27.13 -32.16 -12.56
N VAL A 375 -26.76 -32.92 -11.54
CA VAL A 375 -25.96 -34.14 -11.66
C VAL A 375 -26.65 -35.32 -11.00
N LEU A 376 -26.35 -36.52 -11.47
CA LEU A 376 -26.83 -37.78 -10.91
C LEU A 376 -25.68 -38.81 -10.84
N THR A 377 -25.81 -39.80 -9.96
CA THR A 377 -24.80 -40.86 -9.81
C THR A 377 -24.80 -41.84 -10.98
N GLU A 378 -23.69 -42.56 -11.17
CA GLU A 378 -23.62 -43.66 -12.13
C GLU A 378 -24.71 -44.73 -11.89
N THR A 379 -25.07 -44.99 -10.63
CA THR A 379 -26.16 -45.92 -10.29
C THR A 379 -27.52 -45.44 -10.80
N VAL A 380 -27.88 -44.16 -10.60
CA VAL A 380 -29.12 -43.59 -11.14
C VAL A 380 -29.08 -43.48 -12.66
N ARG A 381 -27.91 -43.19 -13.25
CA ARG A 381 -27.72 -43.13 -14.70
C ARG A 381 -28.05 -44.46 -15.40
N ASP A 382 -27.71 -45.57 -14.78
CA ASP A 382 -27.85 -46.88 -15.41
C ASP A 382 -29.27 -47.46 -15.25
N THR A 383 -30.01 -47.10 -14.20
CA THR A 383 -31.45 -47.45 -14.06
C THR A 383 -32.38 -46.65 -14.97
N LEU A 384 -31.91 -45.57 -15.60
CA LEU A 384 -32.66 -44.87 -16.67
C LEU A 384 -32.83 -45.73 -17.93
N ILE A 385 -32.08 -46.83 -18.07
CA ILE A 385 -32.24 -47.81 -19.15
C ILE A 385 -33.16 -48.93 -18.68
N GLY A 386 -34.47 -48.79 -18.93
CA GLY A 386 -35.45 -49.87 -18.80
C GLY A 386 -36.52 -49.71 -17.71
N GLU A 387 -36.39 -48.73 -16.81
CA GLU A 387 -37.39 -48.45 -15.78
C GLU A 387 -38.27 -47.22 -16.11
N SER A 388 -39.50 -47.21 -15.57
CA SER A 388 -40.50 -46.17 -15.85
C SER A 388 -40.57 -45.14 -14.72
N TRP A 389 -39.87 -44.02 -14.91
CA TRP A 389 -39.68 -43.00 -13.87
C TRP A 389 -40.75 -41.90 -13.89
N GLN A 390 -41.51 -41.75 -12.79
CA GLN A 390 -42.44 -40.62 -12.60
C GLN A 390 -41.78 -39.42 -11.89
N GLU A 391 -40.87 -39.69 -10.96
CA GLU A 391 -40.08 -38.69 -10.23
C GLU A 391 -38.62 -39.16 -10.17
N LEU A 392 -37.67 -38.24 -9.98
CA LEU A 392 -36.26 -38.60 -9.78
C LEU A 392 -36.05 -39.15 -8.35
N PRO A 393 -35.10 -40.09 -8.15
CA PRO A 393 -34.72 -40.54 -6.82
C PRO A 393 -34.32 -39.37 -5.89
N LYS A 394 -34.68 -39.47 -4.61
CA LYS A 394 -34.26 -38.50 -3.58
C LYS A 394 -32.77 -38.57 -3.23
N HIS A 395 -32.10 -39.68 -3.55
CA HIS A 395 -30.69 -39.92 -3.28
C HIS A 395 -29.94 -40.11 -4.59
N GLY A 396 -28.70 -39.64 -4.65
CA GLY A 396 -27.88 -39.72 -5.85
C GLY A 396 -28.28 -38.76 -6.98
N VAL A 397 -29.08 -37.73 -6.68
CA VAL A 397 -29.47 -36.67 -7.62
C VAL A 397 -29.40 -35.31 -6.91
N TRP A 398 -28.72 -34.34 -7.53
CA TRP A 398 -28.64 -32.96 -7.04
C TRP A 398 -28.93 -32.00 -8.19
N SER A 399 -29.98 -31.20 -8.06
CA SER A 399 -30.52 -30.40 -9.16
C SER A 399 -31.03 -29.03 -8.72
N LEU A 400 -31.09 -28.12 -9.69
CA LEU A 400 -31.89 -26.91 -9.66
C LEU A 400 -33.09 -27.13 -10.59
N ARG A 401 -34.30 -27.04 -10.05
CA ARG A 401 -35.57 -27.19 -10.78
C ARG A 401 -36.33 -25.88 -10.80
N ARG A 402 -36.85 -25.48 -11.95
CA ARG A 402 -37.89 -24.46 -12.08
C ARG A 402 -39.22 -25.14 -12.38
N GLU A 403 -40.26 -24.83 -11.62
CA GLU A 403 -41.62 -25.31 -11.85
C GLU A 403 -42.64 -24.21 -11.58
N LYS A 404 -43.52 -23.93 -12.54
CA LYS A 404 -44.62 -22.95 -12.46
C LYS A 404 -44.16 -21.57 -11.97
N GLY A 405 -42.93 -21.19 -12.33
CA GLY A 405 -42.29 -19.93 -11.95
C GLY A 405 -41.53 -19.94 -10.63
N LYS A 406 -41.60 -21.01 -9.83
CA LYS A 406 -40.82 -21.17 -8.60
C LYS A 406 -39.54 -21.98 -8.84
N PHE A 407 -38.53 -21.78 -7.99
CA PHE A 407 -37.30 -22.56 -7.99
C PHE A 407 -37.26 -23.54 -6.82
N TRP A 408 -36.57 -24.67 -7.01
CA TRP A 408 -36.39 -25.71 -6.02
C TRP A 408 -34.94 -26.20 -6.03
N PRO A 409 -34.30 -26.42 -4.86
CA PRO A 409 -34.76 -26.16 -3.48
C PRO A 409 -35.21 -24.71 -3.18
N GLU A 410 -36.01 -24.49 -2.14
CA GLU A 410 -36.67 -23.19 -1.84
C GLU A 410 -35.64 -22.09 -1.49
N GLU A 411 -34.43 -22.47 -1.05
CA GLU A 411 -33.27 -21.59 -0.89
C GLU A 411 -32.95 -20.85 -2.21
N ALA A 412 -33.01 -21.55 -3.35
CA ALA A 412 -32.83 -20.94 -4.66
C ALA A 412 -33.97 -19.98 -5.02
N ASN A 413 -35.21 -20.29 -4.59
CA ASN A 413 -36.36 -19.43 -4.80
C ASN A 413 -36.21 -18.08 -4.09
N ASN A 414 -35.70 -18.08 -2.87
CA ASN A 414 -35.41 -16.85 -2.11
C ASN A 414 -34.37 -15.97 -2.83
N VAL A 415 -33.28 -16.56 -3.32
CA VAL A 415 -32.23 -15.82 -4.05
C VAL A 415 -32.77 -15.26 -5.38
N MET A 416 -33.55 -16.06 -6.12
CA MET A 416 -34.16 -15.63 -7.39
C MET A 416 -35.30 -14.61 -7.22
N HIS A 417 -35.95 -14.54 -6.05
CA HIS A 417 -36.90 -13.47 -5.74
C HIS A 417 -36.23 -12.15 -5.34
N GLN A 418 -35.08 -12.22 -4.65
CA GLN A 418 -34.28 -11.04 -4.31
C GLN A 418 -33.57 -10.44 -5.54
N ASN A 419 -33.20 -11.27 -6.51
CA ASN A 419 -32.51 -10.87 -7.72
C ASN A 419 -33.47 -10.86 -8.93
N THR A 420 -33.94 -9.67 -9.32
CA THR A 420 -34.86 -9.48 -10.45
C THR A 420 -34.23 -9.68 -11.84
N ALA A 421 -32.94 -10.04 -11.92
CA ALA A 421 -32.28 -10.31 -13.20
C ALA A 421 -32.82 -11.59 -13.86
N PRO A 422 -33.07 -11.58 -15.18
CA PRO A 422 -33.55 -12.77 -15.89
C PRO A 422 -32.50 -13.89 -15.86
N LEU A 423 -32.97 -15.13 -15.65
CA LEU A 423 -32.12 -16.32 -15.71
C LEU A 423 -32.15 -16.88 -17.14
N ALA A 424 -31.17 -16.46 -17.95
CA ALA A 424 -31.00 -16.95 -19.32
C ALA A 424 -30.10 -18.19 -19.43
N ALA A 425 -29.16 -18.36 -18.48
CA ALA A 425 -28.28 -19.53 -18.42
C ALA A 425 -27.92 -19.87 -16.97
N VAL A 426 -28.00 -21.15 -16.64
CA VAL A 426 -27.54 -21.71 -15.36
C VAL A 426 -26.12 -22.23 -15.56
N GLY A 427 -25.17 -21.68 -14.80
CA GLY A 427 -23.84 -22.27 -14.63
C GLY A 427 -23.88 -23.33 -13.53
N LEU A 428 -23.30 -24.50 -13.77
CA LEU A 428 -23.14 -25.57 -12.80
C LEU A 428 -21.64 -25.75 -12.55
N ASP A 429 -21.24 -25.70 -11.28
CA ASP A 429 -19.87 -25.84 -10.79
C ASP A 429 -19.81 -27.05 -9.87
N LEU A 430 -19.22 -28.14 -10.36
CA LEU A 430 -19.07 -29.40 -9.65
C LEU A 430 -17.65 -29.48 -9.08
N ASP A 431 -17.50 -29.30 -7.77
CA ASP A 431 -16.23 -29.40 -7.06
C ASP A 431 -16.18 -30.71 -6.26
N LEU A 432 -15.59 -31.76 -6.85
CA LEU A 432 -15.46 -33.08 -6.23
C LEU A 432 -14.35 -33.13 -5.16
N GLU A 433 -13.52 -32.09 -5.05
CA GLU A 433 -12.51 -31.98 -4.00
C GLU A 433 -13.13 -31.47 -2.70
N GLN A 434 -14.10 -30.56 -2.81
CA GLN A 434 -14.89 -30.04 -1.69
C GLN A 434 -16.22 -30.78 -1.46
N ASN A 435 -16.61 -31.68 -2.36
CA ASN A 435 -17.92 -32.34 -2.39
C ASN A 435 -19.08 -31.32 -2.42
N THR A 436 -19.02 -30.34 -3.32
CA THR A 436 -20.09 -29.36 -3.54
C THR A 436 -20.53 -29.29 -5.00
N LEU A 437 -21.81 -28.95 -5.20
CA LEU A 437 -22.39 -28.54 -6.48
C LEU A 437 -23.00 -27.15 -6.31
N SER A 438 -22.47 -26.18 -7.06
CA SER A 438 -22.90 -24.78 -7.03
C SER A 438 -23.58 -24.37 -8.33
N PHE A 439 -24.70 -23.67 -8.22
CA PHE A 439 -25.49 -23.17 -9.33
C PHE A 439 -25.37 -21.64 -9.41
N TYR A 440 -25.21 -21.10 -10.61
CA TYR A 440 -25.00 -19.67 -10.87
C TYR A 440 -25.96 -19.14 -11.92
N ASN A 441 -26.45 -17.90 -11.77
CA ASN A 441 -27.02 -17.14 -12.87
C ASN A 441 -25.85 -16.57 -13.68
N ALA A 442 -25.48 -17.25 -14.77
CA ALA A 442 -24.31 -16.91 -15.57
C ALA A 442 -24.43 -15.55 -16.29
N GLY A 443 -25.63 -14.95 -16.35
CA GLY A 443 -25.86 -13.62 -16.91
C GLY A 443 -25.46 -12.47 -15.97
N VAL A 444 -25.36 -12.72 -14.67
CA VAL A 444 -25.02 -11.70 -13.64
C VAL A 444 -23.98 -12.18 -12.62
N SER A 445 -23.27 -13.27 -12.93
CA SER A 445 -22.22 -13.88 -12.09
C SER A 445 -22.65 -14.25 -10.65
N GLY A 446 -23.95 -14.34 -10.38
CA GLY A 446 -24.49 -14.54 -9.03
C GLY A 446 -24.69 -16.01 -8.70
N ARG A 447 -24.18 -16.49 -7.56
CA ARG A 447 -24.50 -17.83 -7.04
C ARG A 447 -25.97 -17.88 -6.61
N ILE A 448 -26.71 -18.85 -7.13
CA ILE A 448 -28.12 -19.13 -6.83
C ILE A 448 -28.22 -20.07 -5.63
N LEU A 449 -27.41 -21.13 -5.62
CA LEU A 449 -27.48 -22.22 -4.66
C LEU A 449 -26.10 -22.91 -4.56
N GLU A 450 -25.79 -23.47 -3.40
CA GLU A 450 -24.69 -24.42 -3.18
C GLU A 450 -25.24 -25.61 -2.41
N VAL A 451 -24.91 -26.83 -2.84
CA VAL A 451 -25.41 -28.07 -2.26
C VAL A 451 -24.24 -29.01 -1.97
N SER A 452 -24.17 -29.55 -0.75
CA SER A 452 -23.25 -30.65 -0.43
C SER A 452 -23.68 -31.91 -1.17
N ILE A 453 -22.75 -32.54 -1.89
CA ILE A 453 -22.98 -33.81 -2.59
C ILE A 453 -22.39 -34.96 -1.78
N GLU A 454 -23.02 -36.14 -1.87
CA GLU A 454 -22.48 -37.35 -1.24
C GLU A 454 -21.28 -37.87 -2.05
N PRO A 455 -20.18 -38.32 -1.41
CA PRO A 455 -19.04 -38.88 -2.11
C PRO A 455 -19.47 -40.04 -3.01
N SER A 456 -19.24 -39.89 -4.31
CA SER A 456 -19.64 -40.86 -5.33
C SER A 456 -18.47 -41.22 -6.24
N MET A 457 -18.44 -42.46 -6.70
CA MET A 457 -17.44 -42.93 -7.67
C MET A 457 -17.45 -42.10 -8.96
N LYS A 458 -18.64 -41.66 -9.40
CA LYS A 458 -18.81 -40.87 -10.62
C LYS A 458 -20.18 -40.20 -10.70
N LEU A 459 -20.17 -38.91 -11.05
CA LEU A 459 -21.37 -38.11 -11.29
C LEU A 459 -21.47 -37.71 -12.77
N TYR A 460 -22.69 -37.68 -13.29
CA TYR A 460 -23.00 -37.33 -14.68
C TYR A 460 -23.98 -36.15 -14.72
N PRO A 461 -23.76 -35.12 -15.56
CA PRO A 461 -24.75 -34.07 -15.79
C PRO A 461 -26.06 -34.64 -16.34
N PHE A 462 -27.19 -34.01 -16.04
CA PHE A 462 -28.46 -34.33 -16.69
C PHE A 462 -29.28 -33.08 -17.00
N LEU A 463 -30.10 -33.18 -18.05
CA LEU A 463 -31.05 -32.16 -18.48
C LEU A 463 -32.44 -32.79 -18.59
N LYS A 464 -33.45 -32.10 -18.05
CA LYS A 464 -34.87 -32.41 -18.17
C LYS A 464 -35.62 -31.16 -18.65
N PRO A 465 -35.90 -31.03 -19.96
CA PRO A 465 -36.69 -29.93 -20.48
C PRO A 465 -38.16 -30.04 -20.03
N GLY A 466 -38.87 -28.91 -20.03
CA GLY A 466 -40.31 -28.87 -19.82
C GLY A 466 -41.08 -29.55 -20.95
N LEU A 467 -42.27 -30.05 -20.62
CA LEU A 467 -43.16 -30.70 -21.56
C LEU A 467 -43.72 -29.68 -22.58
N GLY A 468 -43.60 -30.00 -23.86
CA GLY A 468 -44.29 -29.30 -24.94
C GLY A 468 -45.76 -29.73 -25.03
N LYS A 469 -46.58 -28.92 -25.70
CA LYS A 469 -47.93 -29.36 -26.10
C LYS A 469 -47.84 -30.23 -27.37
N VAL A 470 -48.83 -31.08 -27.59
CA VAL A 470 -48.95 -31.84 -28.85
C VAL A 470 -49.01 -30.85 -30.03
N GLY A 471 -48.14 -31.05 -31.03
CA GLY A 471 -47.96 -30.15 -32.18
C GLY A 471 -47.06 -28.93 -31.95
N GLU A 472 -46.61 -28.65 -30.72
CA GLU A 472 -45.65 -27.58 -30.40
C GLU A 472 -44.30 -28.20 -29.95
N LYS A 473 -43.19 -27.86 -30.62
CA LYS A 473 -41.85 -28.22 -30.09
C LYS A 473 -41.63 -27.50 -28.76
N GLY A 474 -41.30 -28.24 -27.70
CA GLY A 474 -40.91 -27.65 -26.42
C GLY A 474 -39.67 -26.76 -26.58
N LYS A 475 -39.56 -25.65 -25.83
CA LYS A 475 -38.35 -24.80 -25.93
C LYS A 475 -37.12 -25.62 -25.50
N PRO A 476 -36.01 -25.53 -26.22
CA PRO A 476 -34.86 -26.39 -25.98
C PRO A 476 -34.05 -25.98 -24.75
N LEU A 477 -33.53 -26.95 -24.00
CA LEU A 477 -32.36 -26.72 -23.15
C LEU A 477 -31.10 -26.94 -24.00
N SER A 478 -30.11 -26.05 -23.88
CA SER A 478 -28.86 -26.14 -24.66
C SER A 478 -27.65 -26.00 -23.77
N ILE A 479 -26.76 -27.00 -23.79
CA ILE A 479 -25.42 -26.88 -23.20
C ILE A 479 -24.64 -25.88 -24.04
N ASN A 480 -24.24 -24.77 -23.43
CA ASN A 480 -23.73 -23.59 -24.13
C ASN A 480 -22.58 -23.95 -25.09
N HIS A 481 -22.79 -23.73 -26.38
CA HIS A 481 -21.76 -23.88 -27.40
C HIS A 481 -20.89 -22.61 -27.43
N ASN A 482 -19.95 -22.51 -26.50
CA ASN A 482 -19.17 -21.30 -26.29
C ASN A 482 -18.09 -21.07 -27.38
N THR A 483 -18.51 -20.72 -28.60
CA THR A 483 -17.64 -20.21 -29.69
C THR A 483 -16.93 -18.91 -29.32
N GLY A 484 -17.41 -18.20 -28.29
CA GLY A 484 -16.73 -17.03 -27.71
C GLY A 484 -15.43 -17.36 -26.96
N TRP A 485 -15.14 -18.64 -26.70
CA TRP A 485 -13.95 -19.09 -25.96
C TRP A 485 -12.80 -19.60 -26.83
N ASP A 486 -12.58 -18.94 -27.97
CA ASP A 486 -11.34 -18.98 -28.75
C ASP A 486 -10.15 -18.27 -28.02
N TYR A 487 -10.42 -17.73 -26.82
CA TYR A 487 -9.48 -16.99 -25.97
C TYR A 487 -8.21 -17.78 -25.56
N PRO A 488 -8.23 -19.12 -25.34
CA PRO A 488 -7.01 -19.91 -25.13
C PRO A 488 -6.32 -20.31 -26.45
N GLN A 489 -7.05 -20.52 -27.54
CA GLN A 489 -6.51 -21.11 -28.77
C GLN A 489 -5.80 -20.09 -29.67
N LYS A 490 -6.34 -18.87 -29.83
CA LYS A 490 -5.60 -17.77 -30.49
C LYS A 490 -4.29 -17.47 -29.77
N MET A 491 -4.31 -17.46 -28.44
CA MET A 491 -3.12 -17.24 -27.63
C MET A 491 -2.06 -18.33 -27.85
N GLN A 492 -2.44 -19.59 -28.06
CA GLN A 492 -1.51 -20.68 -28.42
C GLN A 492 -0.96 -20.62 -29.85
N HIS A 493 -1.64 -19.93 -30.78
CA HIS A 493 -1.12 -19.72 -32.13
C HIS A 493 -0.11 -18.57 -32.15
N ASP A 494 -0.43 -17.43 -31.52
CA ASP A 494 0.48 -16.28 -31.42
C ASP A 494 1.70 -16.54 -30.53
N MET A 495 1.57 -17.35 -29.45
CA MET A 495 2.69 -17.72 -28.58
C MET A 495 3.80 -18.54 -29.27
N ARG A 496 3.59 -19.06 -30.49
CA ARG A 496 4.66 -19.71 -31.26
C ARG A 496 5.60 -18.72 -31.96
N ASN A 497 5.19 -17.46 -32.10
CA ASN A 497 5.91 -16.44 -32.88
C ASN A 497 6.46 -15.27 -32.05
N TYR A 498 6.36 -15.31 -30.70
CA TYR A 498 6.86 -14.24 -29.82
C TYR A 498 7.82 -14.73 -28.73
N PRO A 499 8.78 -13.88 -28.28
CA PRO A 499 9.84 -14.28 -27.35
C PRO A 499 9.33 -14.70 -25.97
N THR A 500 10.14 -15.53 -25.30
CA THR A 500 9.81 -16.36 -24.12
C THR A 500 9.43 -15.63 -22.82
N GLU A 501 9.36 -14.30 -22.80
CA GLU A 501 9.16 -13.52 -21.56
C GLU A 501 7.71 -13.47 -21.04
N LEU A 502 6.71 -13.81 -21.85
CA LEU A 502 5.29 -13.67 -21.47
C LEU A 502 4.63 -14.89 -20.78
N LYS A 503 5.42 -15.86 -20.30
CA LYS A 503 4.95 -16.83 -19.27
C LYS A 503 4.50 -16.16 -17.96
N PHE A 504 4.76 -14.86 -17.80
CA PHE A 504 4.39 -14.03 -16.65
C PHE A 504 2.91 -13.61 -16.57
N SER A 505 2.02 -14.03 -17.48
CA SER A 505 0.64 -13.52 -17.54
C SER A 505 -0.22 -13.72 -16.27
N TRP A 506 0.04 -14.77 -15.46
CA TRP A 506 -0.61 -14.91 -14.14
C TRP A 506 -0.16 -13.84 -13.13
N ARG A 507 1.10 -13.38 -13.19
CA ARG A 507 1.55 -12.25 -12.36
C ARG A 507 0.85 -10.95 -12.74
N ARG A 508 0.48 -10.74 -14.02
CA ARG A 508 -0.27 -9.54 -14.43
C ARG A 508 -1.72 -9.50 -13.92
N LEU A 509 -2.36 -10.65 -13.68
CA LEU A 509 -3.65 -10.69 -12.98
C LEU A 509 -3.48 -10.36 -11.49
N VAL A 510 -2.45 -10.91 -10.83
CA VAL A 510 -2.09 -10.56 -9.44
C VAL A 510 -1.65 -9.08 -9.31
N GLU A 511 -0.95 -8.53 -10.30
CA GLU A 511 -0.61 -7.11 -10.40
C GLU A 511 -1.85 -6.24 -10.71
N SER A 512 -2.89 -6.81 -11.32
CA SER A 512 -4.18 -6.14 -11.46
C SER A 512 -4.94 -6.08 -10.12
N PHE A 513 -4.79 -7.09 -9.26
CA PHE A 513 -5.16 -6.98 -7.84
C PHE A 513 -4.28 -5.98 -7.08
N ALA A 514 -2.97 -5.89 -7.37
CA ALA A 514 -2.10 -4.85 -6.80
C ALA A 514 -2.47 -3.44 -7.31
N LYS A 515 -2.97 -3.30 -8.55
CA LYS A 515 -3.58 -2.07 -9.06
C LYS A 515 -4.92 -1.78 -8.40
N LEU A 516 -5.72 -2.78 -8.05
CA LEU A 516 -6.95 -2.59 -7.26
C LEU A 516 -6.64 -2.15 -5.82
N ARG A 517 -5.62 -2.75 -5.20
CA ARG A 517 -5.03 -2.34 -3.90
C ARG A 517 -4.57 -0.87 -3.96
N ASN A 518 -3.90 -0.48 -5.04
CA ASN A 518 -3.51 0.91 -5.30
C ASN A 518 -4.68 1.86 -5.66
N LEU A 519 -5.77 1.36 -6.24
CA LEU A 519 -6.97 2.16 -6.51
C LEU A 519 -7.76 2.43 -5.22
N ILE A 520 -7.87 1.44 -4.34
CA ILE A 520 -8.37 1.63 -2.97
C ILE A 520 -7.48 2.63 -2.20
N ALA A 521 -6.16 2.60 -2.42
CA ALA A 521 -5.21 3.56 -1.84
C ALA A 521 -5.16 4.95 -2.53
N LYS A 522 -5.90 5.19 -3.63
CA LYS A 522 -5.84 6.47 -4.39
C LYS A 522 -7.21 7.12 -4.69
N GLY A 523 -8.26 6.75 -3.97
CA GLY A 523 -9.55 7.45 -3.94
C GLY A 523 -10.76 6.50 -4.00
N SER A 524 -11.83 6.69 -3.23
CA SER A 524 -12.29 7.97 -2.66
C SER A 524 -12.28 8.00 -1.13
N LEU A 525 -11.28 8.71 -0.59
CA LEU A 525 -11.37 9.40 0.70
C LEU A 525 -10.90 10.82 0.41
N ALA A 526 -11.67 11.82 0.83
CA ALA A 526 -11.28 13.22 0.67
C ALA A 526 -10.06 13.49 1.55
N ILE A 527 -8.88 13.54 0.92
CA ILE A 527 -7.68 14.09 1.55
C ILE A 527 -7.80 15.61 1.46
N ASP A 528 -8.49 16.20 2.43
CA ASP A 528 -8.41 17.64 2.67
C ASP A 528 -6.97 17.98 3.08
N LYS A 529 -6.14 18.33 2.09
CA LYS A 529 -4.92 19.09 2.35
C LYS A 529 -5.31 20.52 2.73
N PRO A 530 -4.88 21.04 3.89
CA PRO A 530 -4.76 22.48 4.05
C PRO A 530 -3.71 22.98 3.04
N VAL A 531 -4.03 24.06 2.34
CA VAL A 531 -3.07 24.79 1.51
C VAL A 531 -2.32 25.79 2.39
N SER A 532 -1.01 25.59 2.54
CA SER A 532 0.02 26.63 2.57
C SER A 532 1.41 25.97 2.55
#